data_AF-A0A7Y2XRI4-F1
#
_entry.id   AF-A0A7Y2XRI4-F1
#
_cell.length_a   1.000
_cell.length_b   1.000
_cell.length_c   1.000
_cell.angle_alpha   90.00
_cell.angle_beta   90.00
_cell.angle_gamma   90.00
#
_symmetry.space_group_name_H-M   'P 1'
#
loop_
_entity.id
_entity.type
_entity.pdbx_description
1 polymer ?
#
loop_
_entity_poly.entity_id
_entity_poly.type
_entity_poly.pdbx_seq_one_letter_code
_entity_poly.pdbx_strand_id
1 'polypeptide(L)'
;MTLLILAGLFFLTAVAYSAVGFGGGSTYNALLILSEMDYRLIPAIALSCNILVVGGGLYHYLRGGFLTINSLLPFIVLSVPMAWLGGRLPVSEQVFIGLLGFSLLVAGTQMLIKPQVTGMHKSLGKTGYWFTAV
;
A
#
# COMPACT_ATOMS: atom_id res chain seq x y z
N MET A 1 9.56 -24.52 -11.09
CA MET A 1 9.03 -23.79 -12.26
C MET A 1 7.98 -22.75 -11.85
N THR A 2 7.07 -23.05 -10.92
CA THR A 2 6.06 -22.11 -10.38
C THR A 2 6.63 -20.83 -9.79
N LEU A 3 7.76 -20.89 -9.08
CA LEU A 3 8.42 -19.72 -8.47
C LEU A 3 8.92 -18.69 -9.50
N LEU A 4 9.42 -19.14 -10.65
CA LEU A 4 9.89 -18.24 -11.72
C LEU A 4 8.73 -17.49 -12.38
N ILE A 5 7.59 -18.16 -12.53
CA ILE A 5 6.36 -17.56 -13.06
C ILE A 5 5.82 -16.52 -12.07
N LEU A 6 5.80 -16.85 -10.78
CA LEU A 6 5.35 -15.94 -9.73
C LEU A 6 6.26 -14.70 -9.63
N ALA A 7 7.59 -14.88 -9.71
CA ALA A 7 8.54 -13.79 -9.76
C ALA A 7 8.34 -12.91 -11.01
N GLY A 8 8.05 -13.51 -12.17
CA GLY A 8 7.72 -12.79 -13.40
C GLY A 8 6.45 -11.96 -13.28
N LEU A 9 5.37 -12.51 -12.71
CA LEU A 9 4.15 -11.76 -12.42
C LEU A 9 4.36 -10.65 -11.39
N PHE A 10 5.15 -10.89 -10.35
CA PHE A 10 5.52 -9.87 -9.35
C PHE A 10 6.31 -8.72 -9.98
N PHE A 11 7.23 -9.04 -10.88
CA PHE A 11 7.98 -8.03 -11.61
C PHE A 11 7.07 -7.20 -12.52
N LEU A 12 6.19 -7.85 -13.28
CA LEU A 12 5.25 -7.17 -14.18
C LEU A 12 4.30 -6.25 -13.41
N THR A 13 3.76 -6.74 -12.30
CA THR A 13 2.89 -5.95 -11.41
C THR A 13 3.67 -4.82 -10.76
N ALA A 14 4.91 -5.01 -10.31
CA ALA A 14 5.76 -3.93 -9.77
C ALA A 14 6.03 -2.83 -10.79
N VAL A 15 6.33 -3.17 -12.04
CA VAL A 15 6.53 -2.20 -13.11
C VAL A 15 5.23 -1.43 -13.39
N ALA A 16 4.11 -2.13 -13.54
CA ALA A 16 2.82 -1.51 -13.79
C ALA A 16 2.38 -0.59 -12.65
N TYR A 17 2.56 -1.01 -11.39
CA TYR A 17 2.17 -0.24 -10.23
C TYR A 17 3.07 0.99 -10.01
N SER A 18 4.38 0.85 -10.24
CA SER A 18 5.34 1.96 -10.20
C SER A 18 5.04 3.01 -11.27
N ALA A 19 4.55 2.62 -12.45
CA ALA A 19 4.22 3.53 -13.54
C ALA A 19 3.04 4.46 -13.20
N VAL A 20 2.11 4.03 -12.34
CA VAL A 20 0.95 4.83 -11.91
C VAL A 20 1.21 5.51 -10.56
N GLY A 21 2.30 5.15 -9.86
CA GLY A 21 2.68 5.75 -8.57
C GLY A 21 1.80 5.32 -7.40
N PHE A 22 0.95 4.31 -7.56
CA PHE A 22 0.25 3.67 -6.45
C PHE A 22 1.18 2.66 -5.74
N GLY A 23 0.85 2.18 -4.54
CA GLY A 23 1.56 1.10 -3.85
C GLY A 23 0.82 -0.23 -3.94
N GLY A 24 1.44 -1.24 -4.56
CA GLY A 24 0.88 -2.49 -5.14
C GLY A 24 0.08 -3.46 -4.28
N GLY A 25 -0.50 -3.03 -3.16
CA GLY A 25 -0.79 -3.93 -2.06
C GLY A 25 -1.81 -5.04 -2.33
N SER A 26 -2.91 -4.76 -3.03
CA SER A 26 -4.00 -5.74 -3.17
C SER A 26 -3.67 -6.87 -4.17
N THR A 27 -3.03 -6.53 -5.29
CA THR A 27 -2.75 -7.50 -6.36
C THR A 27 -1.71 -8.55 -5.94
N TYR A 28 -0.68 -8.14 -5.18
CA TYR A 28 0.31 -9.08 -4.63
C TYR A 28 -0.31 -10.08 -3.68
N ASN A 29 -1.17 -9.61 -2.76
CA ASN A 29 -1.88 -10.49 -1.83
C ASN A 29 -2.78 -11.47 -2.59
N ALA A 30 -3.54 -11.01 -3.59
CA ALA A 30 -4.39 -11.88 -4.39
C ALA A 30 -3.59 -12.96 -5.15
N LEU A 31 -2.47 -12.59 -5.78
CA LEU A 31 -1.59 -13.53 -6.48
C LEU A 31 -0.95 -14.56 -5.54
N LEU A 32 -0.59 -14.15 -4.31
CA LEU A 32 -0.02 -15.05 -3.31
C LEU A 32 -1.05 -16.06 -2.79
N ILE A 33 -2.29 -15.63 -2.58
CA ILE A 33 -3.40 -16.54 -2.19
C ILE A 33 -3.72 -17.52 -3.33
N LEU A 34 -3.82 -17.02 -4.57
CA LEU A 34 -4.12 -17.85 -5.76
C LEU A 34 -3.01 -18.84 -6.10
N SER A 35 -1.79 -18.64 -5.60
CA SER A 35 -0.65 -19.55 -5.81
C SER A 35 -0.47 -20.57 -4.68
N GLU A 36 -1.46 -20.72 -3.79
CA GLU A 36 -1.45 -21.66 -2.65
C GLU A 36 -0.21 -21.53 -1.75
N MET A 37 0.32 -20.31 -1.62
CA MET A 37 1.44 -20.02 -0.73
C MET A 37 1.02 -20.11 0.74
N ASP A 38 1.95 -20.52 1.61
CA ASP A 38 1.74 -20.52 3.07
C ASP A 38 1.30 -19.12 3.54
N TYR A 39 0.13 -19.06 4.18
CA TYR A 39 -0.50 -17.84 4.68
C TYR A 39 0.40 -17.02 5.61
N ARG A 40 1.40 -17.66 6.23
CA ARG A 40 2.39 -16.99 7.08
C ARG A 40 3.37 -16.14 6.30
N LEU A 41 3.67 -16.53 5.06
CA LEU A 41 4.62 -15.82 4.19
C LEU A 41 3.95 -14.69 3.39
N ILE A 42 2.62 -14.76 3.22
CA ILE A 42 1.86 -13.78 2.42
C ILE A 42 2.08 -12.33 2.90
N PRO A 43 1.87 -11.98 4.20
CA PRO A 43 2.06 -10.61 4.66
C PRO A 43 3.50 -10.13 4.52
N ALA A 44 4.48 -10.99 4.81
CA ALA A 44 5.89 -10.63 4.78
C ALA A 44 6.36 -10.28 3.36
N ILE A 45 5.97 -11.09 2.37
CA ILE A 45 6.32 -10.88 0.96
C ILE A 45 5.58 -9.65 0.41
N ALA A 46 4.27 -9.54 0.67
CA ALA A 46 3.48 -8.42 0.20
C ALA A 46 3.97 -7.07 0.77
N LEU A 47 4.33 -7.03 2.06
CA LEU A 47 4.88 -5.83 2.70
C LEU A 47 6.24 -5.45 2.08
N SER A 48 7.11 -6.43 1.88
CA SER A 48 8.44 -6.21 1.28
C SER A 48 8.31 -5.62 -0.12
N CYS A 49 7.46 -6.20 -0.97
CA CYS A 49 7.23 -5.69 -2.32
C CYS A 49 6.60 -4.30 -2.33
N ASN A 50 5.64 -4.03 -1.44
CA ASN A 50 5.05 -2.70 -1.30
C ASN A 50 6.10 -1.65 -0.92
N ILE A 51 6.97 -1.94 0.04
CA ILE A 51 8.02 -1.01 0.45
C ILE A 51 8.98 -0.70 -0.70
N LEU A 52 9.37 -1.70 -1.49
CA LEU A 52 10.26 -1.50 -2.64
C LEU A 52 9.62 -0.61 -3.72
N VAL A 53 8.38 -0.91 -4.13
CA VAL A 53 7.65 -0.17 -5.18
C VAL A 53 7.34 1.26 -4.73
N VAL A 54 6.77 1.42 -3.54
CA VAL A 54 6.40 2.73 -2.99
C VAL A 54 7.65 3.54 -2.66
N GLY A 55 8.71 2.91 -2.17
CA GLY A 55 9.99 3.56 -1.89
C GLY A 55 10.62 4.19 -3.13
N GLY A 56 10.54 3.50 -4.28
CA GLY A 56 10.96 4.06 -5.57
C GLY A 56 10.16 5.30 -5.97
N GLY A 57 8.83 5.24 -5.89
CA GLY A 57 7.95 6.39 -6.17
C GLY A 57 8.20 7.56 -5.20
N LEU A 58 8.37 7.25 -3.91
CA LEU A 58 8.67 8.22 -2.86
C LEU A 58 10.00 8.94 -3.11
N TYR A 59 11.04 8.20 -3.51
CA TYR A 59 12.35 8.77 -3.85
C TYR A 59 12.25 9.77 -5.01
N HIS A 60 11.53 9.42 -6.08
CA HIS A 60 11.29 10.33 -7.19
C HIS A 60 10.53 11.59 -6.77
N TYR A 61 9.52 11.44 -5.90
CA TYR A 61 8.70 12.55 -5.42
C TYR A 61 9.44 13.47 -4.42
N LEU A 62 10.30 12.89 -3.58
CA LEU A 62 11.24 13.61 -2.71
C LEU A 62 12.20 14.46 -3.53
N ARG A 63 12.79 13.88 -4.58
CA ARG A 63 13.71 14.59 -5.49
C ARG A 63 13.03 15.74 -6.23
N GLY A 64 11.73 15.63 -6.49
CA GLY A 64 10.91 16.69 -7.08
C GLY A 64 10.57 17.85 -6.13
N GLY A 65 10.88 17.75 -4.83
CA GLY A 65 10.61 18.80 -3.84
C GLY A 65 9.12 18.96 -3.47
N PHE A 66 8.26 18.05 -3.91
CA PHE A 66 6.81 18.12 -3.67
C PHE A 66 6.38 17.47 -2.34
N LEU A 67 7.28 16.74 -1.67
CA LEU A 67 6.96 16.03 -0.44
C LEU A 67 7.34 16.82 0.81
N THR A 68 6.39 17.05 1.72
CA THR A 68 6.66 17.59 3.05
C THR A 68 6.76 16.43 4.05
N ILE A 69 7.97 16.11 4.50
CA ILE A 69 8.24 15.00 5.45
C ILE A 69 7.44 15.16 6.76
N ASN A 70 7.19 16.40 7.18
CA ASN A 70 6.43 16.71 8.40
C ASN A 70 4.96 16.26 8.32
N SER A 71 4.38 16.23 7.12
CA SER A 71 3.01 15.73 6.94
C SER A 71 2.93 14.20 6.97
N LEU A 72 4.05 13.50 6.72
CA LEU A 72 4.13 12.04 6.72
C LEU A 72 4.43 11.44 8.10
N LEU A 73 5.20 12.17 8.91
CA LEU A 73 5.54 11.81 10.28
C LEU A 73 4.33 11.32 11.11
N PRO A 74 3.18 12.02 11.19
CA PRO A 74 2.04 11.56 11.97
C PRO A 74 1.48 10.22 11.46
N PHE A 75 1.46 10.01 10.14
CA PHE A 75 1.00 8.74 9.57
C PHE A 75 1.97 7.59 9.85
N ILE A 76 3.28 7.82 9.77
CA ILE A 76 4.30 6.79 10.05
C ILE A 76 4.25 6.39 11.53
N VAL A 77 4.25 7.37 12.43
CA VAL A 77 4.24 7.14 13.88
C VAL A 77 3.00 6.38 14.33
N LEU A 78 1.85 6.56 13.66
CA LEU A 78 0.62 5.85 14.00
C LEU A 78 0.53 4.46 13.33
N SER A 79 0.95 4.35 12.06
CA SER A 79 0.80 3.13 11.26
C SER A 79 1.78 2.02 11.65
N VAL A 80 3.04 2.34 11.92
CA VAL A 80 4.08 1.35 12.27
C VAL A 80 3.72 0.55 13.53
N PRO A 81 3.38 1.17 14.69
CA PRO A 81 3.03 0.41 15.88
C PRO A 81 1.73 -0.38 15.72
N MET A 82 0.73 0.16 15.00
CA MET A 82 -0.51 -0.56 14.73
C MET A 82 -0.30 -1.77 13.81
N ALA A 83 0.55 -1.66 12.78
CA ALA A 83 0.92 -2.79 11.93
C ALA A 83 1.67 -3.86 12.72
N TRP A 84 2.54 -3.47 13.65
CA TRP A 84 3.26 -4.40 14.52
C TRP A 84 2.34 -5.12 15.52
N LEU A 85 1.38 -4.42 16.11
CA LEU A 85 0.35 -5.02 16.97
C LEU A 85 -0.52 -5.99 16.16
N GLY A 86 -0.97 -5.57 14.98
CA GLY A 86 -1.77 -6.39 14.07
C GLY A 86 -1.05 -7.66 13.61
N GLY A 87 0.24 -7.57 13.30
CA GLY A 87 1.06 -8.71 12.86
C GLY A 87 1.41 -9.71 13.95
N ARG A 88 1.28 -9.34 15.23
CA ARG A 88 1.52 -10.24 16.38
C ARG A 88 0.29 -11.01 16.82
N LEU A 89 -0.88 -10.67 16.31
CA LEU A 89 -2.10 -11.41 16.59
C LEU A 89 -2.00 -12.79 15.93
N PRO A 90 -2.07 -13.90 16.68
CA PRO A 90 -2.14 -15.23 16.11
C PRO A 90 -3.54 -15.41 15.51
N VAL A 91 -3.65 -15.30 14.19
CA VAL A 91 -4.90 -15.46 13.44
C VAL A 91 -4.90 -16.83 12.78
N SER A 92 -6.03 -17.55 12.86
CA SER A 92 -6.19 -18.80 12.11
C SER A 92 -6.27 -18.51 10.60
N GLU A 93 -5.80 -19.45 9.78
CA GLU A 93 -5.76 -19.32 8.33
C GLU A 93 -7.12 -18.91 7.72
N GLN A 94 -8.21 -19.54 8.16
CA GLN A 94 -9.58 -19.22 7.72
C GLN A 94 -9.99 -17.79 8.03
N VAL A 95 -9.63 -17.28 9.21
CA VAL A 95 -9.96 -15.90 9.61
C VAL A 95 -9.09 -14.91 8.84
N PHE A 96 -7.80 -15.22 8.63
CA PHE A 96 -6.90 -14.37 7.86
C PHE A 96 -7.35 -14.22 6.40
N ILE A 97 -7.60 -15.34 5.72
CA ILE A 97 -8.07 -15.35 4.33
C ILE A 97 -9.45 -14.70 4.23
N GLY A 98 -10.35 -14.96 5.18
CA GLY A 98 -11.67 -14.33 5.24
C GLY A 98 -11.59 -12.80 5.38
N LEU A 99 -10.78 -12.29 6.31
CA LEU A 99 -10.56 -10.85 6.50
C LEU A 99 -9.91 -10.22 5.27
N LEU A 100 -8.90 -10.87 4.71
CA LEU A 100 -8.18 -10.38 3.53
C LEU A 100 -9.13 -10.29 2.33
N GLY A 101 -9.87 -11.35 2.04
CA GLY A 101 -10.87 -11.38 0.96
C GLY A 101 -11.98 -10.36 1.15
N PHE A 102 -12.52 -10.23 2.37
CA PHE A 102 -13.52 -9.22 2.68
C PHE A 102 -12.98 -7.80 2.48
N SER A 103 -11.75 -7.52 2.94
CA SER A 103 -11.12 -6.21 2.75
C SER A 103 -10.92 -5.87 1.27
N LEU A 104 -10.54 -6.85 0.45
CA LEU A 104 -10.37 -6.72 -1.00
C LEU A 104 -11.72 -6.41 -1.69
N LEU A 105 -12.80 -7.09 -1.29
CA LEU A 105 -14.14 -6.81 -1.81
C LEU A 105 -14.62 -5.40 -1.42
N VAL A 106 -14.42 -4.98 -0.18
CA VAL A 106 -14.76 -3.63 0.27
C VAL A 106 -13.94 -2.58 -0.48
N ALA A 107 -12.64 -2.78 -0.66
CA ALA A 107 -11.79 -1.88 -1.42
C ALA A 107 -12.22 -1.79 -2.89
N GLY A 108 -12.50 -2.94 -3.52
CA GLY A 108 -12.95 -3.00 -4.92
C GLY A 108 -14.31 -2.33 -5.12
N THR A 109 -15.27 -2.55 -4.22
CA THR A 109 -16.58 -1.88 -4.27
C THR A 109 -16.47 -0.38 -4.05
N GLN A 110 -15.64 0.08 -3.09
CA GLN A 110 -15.39 1.52 -2.92
C GLN A 110 -14.75 2.15 -4.17
N MET A 111 -13.84 1.44 -4.83
CA MET A 111 -13.21 1.92 -6.07
C MET A 111 -14.22 2.04 -7.22
N LEU A 112 -15.19 1.13 -7.31
CA LEU A 112 -16.27 1.21 -8.31
C LEU A 112 -17.24 2.37 -8.04
N ILE A 113 -17.51 2.68 -6.78
CA ILE A 113 -18.49 3.70 -6.38
C ILE A 113 -17.89 5.12 -6.43
N LYS A 114 -16.58 5.28 -6.21
CA LYS A 114 -15.92 6.59 -6.29
C LYS A 114 -15.65 6.99 -7.75
N PRO A 115 -16.29 8.07 -8.27
CA PRO A 115 -15.85 8.65 -9.53
C PRO A 115 -14.45 9.21 -9.32
N GLN A 116 -13.55 8.98 -10.26
CA GLN A 116 -12.24 9.64 -10.23
C GLN A 116 -12.47 11.14 -10.26
N VAL A 117 -12.07 11.84 -9.20
CA VAL A 117 -12.14 13.30 -9.11
C VAL A 117 -11.16 13.86 -10.12
N THR A 118 -11.60 13.98 -11.36
CA THR A 118 -10.99 14.82 -12.38
C THR A 118 -11.10 16.26 -11.91
N GLY A 119 -9.97 16.84 -11.56
CA GLY A 119 -9.82 18.29 -11.39
C GLY A 119 -9.78 18.77 -9.95
N MET A 120 -8.58 18.89 -9.39
CA MET A 120 -8.25 20.03 -8.52
C MET A 120 -6.81 20.49 -8.78
N HIS A 121 -6.63 21.25 -9.85
CA HIS A 121 -5.63 22.31 -9.88
C HIS A 121 -6.15 23.46 -9.02
N LYS A 122 -6.11 23.32 -7.69
CA LYS A 122 -6.15 24.48 -6.80
C LYS A 122 -4.72 24.79 -6.40
N SER A 123 -4.20 25.84 -7.04
CA SER A 123 -3.06 26.65 -6.62
C SER A 123 -2.81 26.51 -5.12
N LEU A 124 -1.59 26.08 -4.76
CA LEU A 124 -1.06 26.09 -3.41
C LEU A 124 -0.96 27.54 -2.92
N GLY A 125 -2.09 28.10 -2.50
CA GLY A 125 -2.15 29.28 -1.67
C GLY A 125 -1.63 28.90 -0.28
N LYS A 126 -0.43 29.40 0.04
CA LYS A 126 0.14 29.60 1.38
C LYS A 126 -0.75 29.09 2.52
N THR A 127 -0.44 27.92 3.07
CA THR A 127 -0.95 27.53 4.40
C THR A 127 0.23 27.30 5.33
N GLY A 128 0.79 28.41 5.80
CA GLY A 128 1.45 28.41 7.09
C GLY A 128 0.38 28.55 8.15
N TYR A 129 0.00 27.46 8.82
CA TYR A 129 -0.52 27.50 10.18
C TYR A 129 -0.19 26.16 10.85
N TRP A 130 1.08 26.09 11.24
CA TRP A 130 1.54 25.23 12.33
C TRP A 130 0.92 25.74 13.64
N PHE A 131 -0.10 25.04 14.14
CA PHE A 131 -0.15 24.62 15.55
C PHE A 131 0.09 25.61 16.72
N THR A 132 -0.18 26.91 16.67
CA THR A 132 -0.11 27.73 17.89
C THR A 132 -1.27 28.72 18.05
N ALA A 133 -2.29 28.23 18.76
CA ALA A 133 -2.98 29.01 19.75
C ALA A 133 -2.09 29.14 21.00
N VAL A 134 -2.25 30.26 21.72
CA VAL A 134 -1.59 30.74 22.97
C VAL A 134 -0.41 31.67 22.75
#